data_AF-A0A9W5QNC6-F1
#
_entry.id   AF-A0A9W5QNC6-F1
#
_cell.length_a   1.000
_cell.length_b   1.000
_cell.length_c   1.000
_cell.angle_alpha   90.00
_cell.angle_beta   90.00
_cell.angle_gamma   90.00
#
_symmetry.space_group_name_H-M   'P 1'
#
loop_
_entity.id
_entity.type
_entity.pdbx_description
1 polymer ?
#
loop_
_entity_poly.entity_id
_entity_poly.type
_entity_poly.pdbx_seq_one_letter_code
_entity_poly.pdbx_strand_id
1 'polypeptide(L)'
;MKIVAVIVPVPQFIKTPFELGDWVAFECKDYTMFAEVKAMEVDKKNGRIKILGVWGNRDIANIGDKGWQYADQCRLATEREQYREERRRVFAKKKRRNNEFHSGDFCNDGSRVLTVCHQDKDTGIVTVFVNNSNEKYEAEPQDLELLFCAEDAAG
;
A
#
# COMPACT_ATOMS: atom_id res chain seq x y z
N MET A 1 -34.21 40.01 39.16
CA MET A 1 -32.92 39.59 38.57
C MET A 1 -33.24 38.80 37.30
N LYS A 2 -32.83 39.25 36.11
CA LYS A 2 -33.06 38.51 34.85
C LYS A 2 -31.79 37.71 34.54
N ILE A 3 -31.89 36.38 34.61
CA ILE A 3 -30.81 35.48 34.18
C ILE A 3 -30.98 35.30 32.68
N VAL A 4 -29.95 35.67 31.91
CA VAL A 4 -29.89 35.44 30.46
C VAL A 4 -29.01 34.22 30.24
N ALA A 5 -29.60 33.13 29.76
CA ALA A 5 -28.87 31.96 29.32
C ALA A 5 -28.44 32.16 27.86
N VAL A 6 -27.13 32.11 27.60
CA VAL A 6 -26.56 32.16 26.26
C VAL A 6 -26.07 30.77 25.90
N ILE A 7 -26.55 30.22 24.79
CA ILE A 7 -26.04 28.97 24.24
C ILE A 7 -24.74 29.29 23.51
N VAL A 8 -23.61 28.96 24.11
CA VAL A 8 -22.30 29.09 23.48
C VAL A 8 -21.97 27.75 22.82
N PRO A 9 -21.84 27.68 21.47
CA PRO A 9 -21.39 26.47 20.81
C PRO A 9 -19.93 26.22 21.15
N VAL A 10 -19.67 25.19 21.95
CA VAL A 10 -18.29 24.75 22.27
C VAL A 10 -17.81 23.85 21.13
N PRO A 11 -16.64 24.11 20.52
CA PRO A 11 -16.06 23.18 19.55
C PRO A 11 -15.80 21.84 20.24
N GLN A 12 -16.40 20.76 19.74
CA GLN A 12 -16.01 19.42 20.16
C GLN A 12 -14.69 19.07 19.48
N PHE A 13 -13.62 19.06 20.27
CA PHE A 13 -12.33 18.51 19.83
C PHE A 13 -12.43 17.00 19.83
N ILE A 14 -12.78 16.43 18.67
CA ILE A 14 -12.72 14.99 18.47
C ILE A 14 -11.25 14.65 18.22
N LYS A 15 -10.63 13.95 19.18
CA LYS A 15 -9.29 13.37 18.95
C LYS A 15 -9.44 12.33 17.85
N THR A 16 -8.83 12.56 16.69
CA THR A 16 -8.80 11.58 15.62
C THR A 16 -7.91 10.41 16.03
N PRO A 17 -8.32 9.16 15.79
CA PRO A 17 -7.54 7.99 16.18
C PRO A 17 -6.27 7.79 15.33
N PHE A 18 -6.21 8.43 14.16
CA PHE A 18 -5.10 8.41 13.21
C PHE A 18 -4.83 9.82 12.70
N GLU A 19 -3.70 9.99 12.02
CA GLU A 19 -3.31 11.19 11.29
C GLU A 19 -3.43 10.99 9.77
N LEU A 20 -3.43 12.08 9.01
CA LEU A 20 -3.37 11.99 7.55
C LEU A 20 -2.01 11.43 7.13
N GLY A 21 -2.01 10.48 6.21
CA GLY A 21 -0.80 9.79 5.77
C GLY A 21 -0.46 8.53 6.59
N ASP A 22 -1.11 8.30 7.74
CA ASP A 22 -0.97 7.04 8.45
C ASP A 22 -1.44 5.88 7.58
N TRP A 23 -0.76 4.74 7.68
CA TRP A 23 -1.26 3.49 7.12
C TRP A 23 -2.06 2.74 8.16
N VAL A 24 -3.27 2.35 7.79
CA VAL A 24 -4.18 1.58 8.64
C VAL A 24 -4.46 0.20 8.04
N ALA A 25 -4.68 -0.75 8.93
CA ALA A 25 -5.11 -2.11 8.63
C ALA A 25 -6.53 -2.34 9.15
N PHE A 26 -7.38 -2.89 8.29
CA PHE A 26 -8.72 -3.37 8.62
C PHE A 26 -8.75 -4.88 8.46
N GLU A 27 -8.93 -5.60 9.56
CA GLU A 27 -8.87 -7.06 9.61
C GLU A 27 -10.27 -7.65 9.40
N CYS A 28 -10.49 -8.28 8.24
CA CYS A 28 -11.64 -9.15 8.01
C CYS A 28 -11.33 -10.57 8.49
N LYS A 29 -12.35 -11.42 8.52
CA LYS A 29 -12.21 -12.85 8.88
C LYS A 29 -11.22 -13.59 7.96
N ASP A 30 -11.23 -13.27 6.68
CA ASP A 30 -10.50 -14.05 5.66
C ASP A 30 -9.33 -13.26 5.03
N TYR A 31 -9.25 -11.94 5.23
CA TYR A 31 -8.21 -11.09 4.64
C TYR A 31 -8.01 -9.80 5.44
N THR A 32 -6.86 -9.15 5.27
CA THR A 32 -6.60 -7.82 5.82
C THR A 32 -6.52 -6.81 4.69
N MET A 33 -7.26 -5.71 4.82
CA MET A 33 -7.15 -4.57 3.90
C MET A 33 -6.28 -3.48 4.51
N PHE A 34 -5.58 -2.76 3.65
CA PHE A 34 -4.68 -1.68 4.02
C PHE A 34 -5.02 -0.43 3.22
N ALA A 35 -4.94 0.73 3.87
CA ALA A 35 -5.09 2.02 3.23
C ALA A 35 -4.26 3.09 3.93
N GLU A 36 -3.73 4.01 3.15
CA GLU A 36 -3.23 5.29 3.66
C GLU A 36 -4.42 6.21 3.94
N VAL A 37 -4.46 6.84 5.12
CA VAL A 37 -5.51 7.77 5.52
C VAL A 37 -5.44 9.03 4.65
N LYS A 38 -6.38 9.17 3.71
CA LYS A 38 -6.50 10.36 2.83
C LYS A 38 -7.44 11.41 3.38
N ALA A 39 -8.48 10.98 4.08
CA ALA A 39 -9.39 11.87 4.79
C ALA A 39 -10.10 11.11 5.92
N MET A 40 -10.64 11.86 6.87
CA MET A 40 -11.48 11.33 7.93
C MET A 40 -12.80 12.11 8.00
N GLU A 41 -13.92 11.40 8.13
CA GLU A 41 -15.25 12.00 8.22
C GLU A 41 -16.00 11.43 9.43
N VAL A 42 -16.68 12.29 10.20
CA VAL A 42 -17.57 11.82 11.27
C VAL A 42 -18.94 11.51 10.67
N ASP A 43 -19.37 10.26 10.79
CA ASP A 43 -20.71 9.82 10.39
C ASP A 43 -21.75 10.44 11.33
N LYS A 44 -22.55 11.37 10.79
CA LYS A 44 -23.55 12.13 11.56
C LYS A 44 -24.63 11.24 12.20
N LYS A 45 -24.83 10.01 11.73
CA LYS A 45 -25.89 9.12 12.25
C LYS A 45 -25.49 8.41 13.53
N ASN A 46 -24.23 8.02 13.67
CA ASN A 46 -23.76 7.18 14.78
C ASN A 46 -22.50 7.73 15.46
N GLY A 47 -21.98 8.87 15.00
CA GLY A 47 -20.79 9.52 15.56
C GLY A 47 -19.47 8.79 15.24
N ARG A 48 -19.49 7.72 14.45
CA ARG A 48 -18.29 6.94 14.13
C ARG A 48 -17.44 7.65 13.08
N ILE A 49 -16.12 7.51 13.20
CA ILE A 49 -15.18 8.13 12.27
C ILE A 49 -14.94 7.16 11.11
N LYS A 50 -15.15 7.64 9.88
CA LYS A 50 -14.82 6.94 8.63
C LYS A 50 -13.42 7.33 8.20
N ILE A 51 -12.61 6.34 7.90
CA ILE A 51 -11.30 6.49 7.29
C ILE A 51 -11.46 6.31 5.79
N LEU A 52 -11.25 7.37 5.03
CA LEU A 52 -11.34 7.37 3.58
C LEU A 52 -9.95 7.15 2.96
N GLY A 53 -9.88 6.24 2.01
CA GLY A 53 -8.64 5.91 1.33
C GLY A 53 -8.85 5.00 0.13
N VAL A 54 -7.74 4.59 -0.46
CA VAL A 54 -7.72 3.48 -1.43
C VAL A 54 -7.40 2.22 -0.62
N TRP A 55 -8.36 1.32 -0.52
CA TRP A 55 -8.27 0.09 0.24
C TRP A 55 -7.84 -1.05 -0.67
N GLY A 56 -6.72 -1.69 -0.35
CA GLY A 56 -6.19 -2.83 -1.08
C GLY A 56 -5.87 -3.99 -0.14
N ASN A 57 -5.78 -5.19 -0.68
CA ASN A 57 -5.24 -6.35 0.02
C ASN A 57 -4.26 -7.07 -0.92
N ARG A 58 -3.61 -8.13 -0.42
CA ARG A 58 -2.63 -8.90 -1.20
C ARG A 58 -3.22 -9.64 -2.39
N ASP A 59 -4.50 -9.96 -2.35
CA ASP A 59 -5.18 -10.78 -3.37
C ASP A 59 -5.75 -9.94 -4.53
N ILE A 60 -5.84 -8.63 -4.34
CA ILE A 60 -6.35 -7.70 -5.35
C ILE A 60 -5.21 -7.32 -6.33
N ALA A 61 -5.49 -7.51 -7.62
CA ALA A 61 -4.57 -7.20 -8.72
C ALA A 61 -4.55 -5.71 -9.15
N ASN A 62 -5.47 -4.89 -8.64
CA ASN A 62 -5.50 -3.44 -8.88
C ASN A 62 -4.88 -2.68 -7.69
N ILE A 63 -4.70 -1.35 -7.76
CA ILE A 63 -4.09 -0.56 -6.67
C ILE A 63 -4.93 -0.54 -5.36
N GLY A 64 -6.10 -1.15 -5.36
CA GLY A 64 -7.15 -1.04 -4.37
C GLY A 64 -8.32 -0.22 -4.89
N ASP A 65 -9.42 -0.23 -4.13
CA ASP A 65 -10.64 0.49 -4.45
C ASP A 65 -10.83 1.69 -3.51
N LYS A 66 -11.37 2.79 -4.04
CA LYS A 66 -11.73 3.93 -3.21
C LYS A 66 -12.89 3.53 -2.30
N GLY A 67 -12.72 3.74 -1.01
CA GLY A 67 -13.72 3.34 -0.04
C GLY A 67 -13.45 3.92 1.33
N TRP A 68 -14.21 3.43 2.30
CA TRP A 68 -14.06 3.82 3.69
C TRP A 68 -14.26 2.63 4.62
N GLN A 69 -13.60 2.68 5.77
CA GLN A 69 -13.86 1.79 6.90
C GLN A 69 -14.00 2.61 8.17
N TYR A 70 -14.65 2.07 9.19
CA TYR A 70 -14.74 2.76 10.46
C TYR A 70 -13.44 2.62 11.27
N ALA A 71 -13.01 3.72 11.88
CA ALA A 71 -11.74 3.84 12.55
C ALA A 71 -11.60 2.91 13.77
N ASP A 72 -12.71 2.63 14.46
CA ASP A 72 -12.80 1.70 15.59
C ASP A 72 -12.62 0.23 15.18
N GLN A 73 -12.65 -0.08 13.88
CA GLN A 73 -12.36 -1.39 13.33
C GLN A 73 -10.97 -1.47 12.70
N CYS A 74 -10.22 -0.36 12.75
CA CYS A 74 -8.89 -0.25 12.17
C CYS A 74 -7.84 -0.23 13.27
N ARG A 75 -6.63 -0.67 12.94
CA ARG A 75 -5.41 -0.41 13.70
C ARG A 75 -4.38 0.25 12.80
N LEU A 76 -3.32 0.80 13.38
CA LEU A 76 -2.15 1.18 12.60
C LEU A 76 -1.54 -0.07 11.94
N ALA A 77 -1.18 0.06 10.67
CA ALA A 77 -0.39 -0.93 9.98
C ALA A 77 1.04 -0.90 10.54
N THR A 78 1.65 -2.08 10.67
CA THR A 78 3.09 -2.16 10.96
C THR A 78 3.89 -1.67 9.76
N GLU A 79 5.12 -1.20 9.98
CA GLU A 79 6.02 -0.78 8.89
C GLU A 79 6.18 -1.85 7.80
N ARG A 80 6.27 -3.13 8.21
CA ARG A 80 6.38 -4.27 7.29
C ARG A 80 5.11 -4.46 6.45
N GLU A 81 3.93 -4.22 7.03
CA GLU A 81 2.66 -4.32 6.32
C GLU A 81 2.48 -3.17 5.33
N GLN A 82 2.77 -1.94 5.77
CA GLN A 82 2.81 -0.77 4.92
C GLN A 82 3.72 -1.00 3.73
N TYR A 83 4.98 -1.36 3.98
CA TYR A 83 5.97 -1.57 2.94
C TYR A 83 5.53 -2.64 1.91
N ARG A 84 4.97 -3.75 2.37
CA ARG A 84 4.45 -4.81 1.48
C ARG A 84 3.29 -4.34 0.62
N GLU A 85 2.39 -3.55 1.19
CA GLU A 85 1.25 -3.01 0.46
C GLU A 85 1.67 -1.91 -0.52
N GLU A 86 2.60 -1.04 -0.13
CA GLU A 86 3.19 -0.03 -1.01
C GLU A 86 3.87 -0.69 -2.21
N ARG A 87 4.70 -1.71 -1.96
CA ARG A 87 5.33 -2.52 -2.99
C ARG A 87 4.30 -3.16 -3.93
N ARG A 88 3.25 -3.79 -3.39
CA ARG A 88 2.15 -4.34 -4.20
C ARG A 88 1.52 -3.29 -5.11
N ARG A 89 1.28 -2.08 -4.59
CA ARG A 89 0.71 -0.97 -5.36
C ARG A 89 1.62 -0.47 -6.47
N VAL A 90 2.95 -0.57 -6.33
CA VAL A 90 3.90 -0.26 -7.41
C VAL A 90 3.66 -1.18 -8.61
N PHE A 91 3.61 -2.50 -8.39
CA PHE A 91 3.29 -3.47 -9.45
C PHE A 91 1.88 -3.27 -10.01
N ALA A 92 0.89 -3.05 -9.14
CA ALA A 92 -0.49 -2.87 -9.57
C ALA A 92 -0.71 -1.62 -10.44
N LYS A 93 0.04 -0.53 -10.22
CA LYS A 93 0.03 0.65 -11.12
C LYS A 93 0.44 0.31 -12.54
N LYS A 94 1.23 -0.75 -12.71
CA LYS A 94 1.67 -1.29 -14.01
C LYS A 94 0.79 -2.41 -14.53
N LYS A 95 -0.35 -2.67 -13.87
CA LYS A 95 -1.27 -3.79 -14.17
C LYS A 95 -0.60 -5.16 -14.02
N ARG A 96 0.34 -5.29 -13.09
CA ARG A 96 1.07 -6.51 -12.78
C ARG A 96 0.65 -7.04 -11.41
N ARG A 97 0.72 -8.35 -11.20
CA ARG A 97 0.55 -8.94 -9.87
C ARG A 97 1.73 -8.56 -8.98
N ASN A 98 1.54 -8.67 -7.67
CA ASN A 98 2.64 -8.44 -6.73
C ASN A 98 3.83 -9.35 -7.09
N ASN A 99 5.04 -8.78 -7.14
CA ASN A 99 6.26 -9.50 -7.48
C ASN A 99 6.26 -10.16 -8.87
N GLU A 100 5.47 -9.64 -9.79
CA GLU A 100 5.49 -10.06 -11.19
C GLU A 100 6.49 -9.19 -11.98
N PHE A 101 7.68 -9.75 -12.18
CA PHE A 101 8.76 -9.15 -12.94
C PHE A 101 8.71 -9.62 -14.39
N HIS A 102 9.00 -8.70 -15.30
CA HIS A 102 9.07 -8.94 -16.74
C HIS A 102 10.51 -8.75 -17.21
N SER A 103 10.88 -9.43 -18.30
CA SER A 103 12.20 -9.27 -18.91
C SER A 103 12.46 -7.80 -19.25
N GLY A 104 13.64 -7.31 -18.88
CA GLY A 104 14.06 -5.92 -19.09
C GLY A 104 13.76 -4.98 -17.93
N ASP A 105 13.03 -5.41 -16.90
CA ASP A 105 12.88 -4.62 -15.68
C ASP A 105 14.23 -4.42 -14.99
N PHE A 106 14.41 -3.26 -14.38
CA PHE A 106 15.54 -2.99 -13.50
C PHE A 106 15.12 -3.16 -12.06
N CYS A 107 15.91 -3.91 -11.30
CA CYS A 107 15.71 -4.14 -9.88
C CYS A 107 17.03 -4.09 -9.11
N ASN A 108 16.98 -4.24 -7.79
CA ASN A 108 18.16 -4.44 -6.96
C ASN A 108 17.89 -5.46 -5.86
N ASP A 109 18.95 -6.09 -5.37
CA ASP A 109 18.95 -7.05 -4.26
C ASP A 109 19.42 -6.42 -2.93
N GLY A 110 19.40 -5.08 -2.84
CA GLY A 110 19.99 -4.31 -1.74
C GLY A 110 21.50 -4.03 -1.88
N SER A 111 22.17 -4.61 -2.88
CA SER A 111 23.62 -4.41 -3.08
C SER A 111 23.99 -4.04 -4.52
N ARG A 112 23.31 -4.61 -5.52
CA ARG A 112 23.64 -4.51 -6.94
C ARG A 112 22.43 -4.06 -7.74
N VAL A 113 22.67 -3.34 -8.83
CA VAL A 113 21.63 -3.07 -9.84
C VAL A 113 21.59 -4.23 -10.81
N LEU A 114 20.38 -4.70 -11.09
CA LEU A 114 20.12 -5.93 -11.80
C LEU A 114 19.13 -5.67 -12.94
N THR A 115 19.26 -6.41 -14.03
CA THR A 115 18.25 -6.47 -15.09
C THR A 115 17.60 -7.86 -15.10
N VAL A 116 16.28 -7.89 -15.02
CA VAL A 116 15.50 -9.12 -15.08
C VAL A 116 15.64 -9.74 -16.46
N CYS A 117 16.06 -10.99 -16.51
CA CYS A 117 16.12 -11.78 -17.75
C CYS A 117 14.82 -12.55 -17.98
N HIS A 118 14.33 -13.23 -16.93
CA HIS A 118 13.14 -14.07 -16.99
C HIS A 118 12.60 -14.31 -15.59
N GLN A 119 11.29 -14.51 -15.46
CA GLN A 119 10.67 -15.05 -14.27
C GLN A 119 9.94 -16.34 -14.66
N ASP A 120 10.31 -17.44 -14.02
CA ASP A 120 9.69 -18.74 -14.24
C ASP A 120 8.25 -18.72 -13.74
N LYS A 121 7.30 -19.21 -14.56
CA LYS A 121 5.86 -19.09 -14.26
C LYS A 121 5.36 -20.11 -13.25
N ASP A 122 6.07 -21.22 -13.09
CA ASP A 122 5.66 -22.35 -12.26
C ASP A 122 6.23 -22.21 -10.84
N THR A 123 7.49 -21.81 -10.74
CA THR A 123 8.23 -21.61 -9.48
C THR A 123 8.20 -20.17 -8.99
N GLY A 124 8.02 -19.20 -9.89
CA GLY A 124 8.10 -17.77 -9.57
C GLY A 124 9.53 -17.22 -9.48
N ILE A 125 10.56 -18.07 -9.60
CA ILE A 125 11.97 -17.67 -9.47
C ILE A 125 12.37 -16.68 -10.58
N VAL A 126 13.11 -15.64 -10.22
CA VAL A 126 13.58 -14.61 -11.16
C VAL A 126 15.04 -14.83 -11.51
N THR A 127 15.34 -15.03 -12.78
CA THR A 127 16.71 -14.96 -13.29
C THR A 127 17.07 -13.50 -13.56
N VAL A 128 18.15 -13.04 -12.94
CA VAL A 128 18.66 -11.66 -13.07
C VAL A 128 20.07 -11.64 -13.65
N PHE A 129 20.39 -10.56 -14.34
CA PHE A 129 21.75 -10.23 -14.79
C PHE A 129 22.28 -9.07 -13.95
N VAL A 130 23.50 -9.21 -13.45
CA VAL A 130 24.15 -8.16 -12.66
C VAL A 130 24.74 -7.12 -13.59
N ASN A 131 24.23 -5.89 -13.53
CA ASN A 131 24.71 -4.81 -14.38
C ASN A 131 26.18 -4.50 -14.12
N ASN A 132 26.92 -4.19 -15.19
CA ASN A 132 28.37 -3.99 -15.16
C ASN A 132 29.20 -5.24 -14.81
N SER A 133 28.63 -6.43 -14.94
CA SER A 133 29.34 -7.71 -14.83
C SER A 133 28.88 -8.68 -15.93
N ASN A 134 29.43 -9.90 -15.94
CA ASN A 134 28.92 -11.00 -16.78
C ASN A 134 28.16 -12.06 -15.97
N GLU A 135 27.76 -11.73 -14.73
CA GLU A 135 27.13 -12.66 -13.80
C GLU A 135 25.61 -12.71 -14.00
N LYS A 136 25.05 -13.92 -13.89
CA LYS A 136 23.61 -14.17 -13.77
C LYS A 136 23.37 -15.10 -12.60
N TYR A 137 22.24 -14.90 -11.93
CA TYR A 137 21.81 -15.79 -10.86
C TYR A 137 20.29 -15.78 -10.72
N GLU A 138 19.78 -16.70 -9.91
CA GLU A 138 18.36 -16.84 -9.60
C GLU A 138 18.06 -16.26 -8.21
N ALA A 139 16.98 -15.49 -8.11
CA ALA A 139 16.55 -14.84 -6.89
C ALA A 139 15.07 -15.09 -6.63
N GLU A 140 14.71 -15.12 -5.36
CA GLU A 140 13.31 -15.04 -4.97
C GLU A 140 12.77 -13.64 -5.30
N PRO A 141 11.56 -13.52 -5.87
CA PRO A 141 11.00 -12.22 -6.22
C PRO A 141 10.96 -11.25 -5.05
N GLN A 142 10.66 -11.76 -3.84
CA GLN A 142 10.57 -10.95 -2.62
C GLN A 142 11.88 -10.31 -2.18
N ASP A 143 13.02 -10.84 -2.63
CA ASP A 143 14.35 -10.32 -2.32
C ASP A 143 14.79 -9.23 -3.33
N LEU A 144 13.99 -9.00 -4.37
CA LEU A 144 14.23 -7.98 -5.39
C LEU A 144 13.34 -6.77 -5.18
N GLU A 145 13.94 -5.59 -5.26
CA GLU A 145 13.24 -4.29 -5.26
C GLU A 145 13.19 -3.72 -6.68
N LEU A 146 11.99 -3.51 -7.19
CA LEU A 146 11.75 -2.94 -8.52
C LEU A 146 12.16 -1.47 -8.54
N LEU A 147 13.06 -1.11 -9.47
CA LEU A 147 13.52 0.26 -9.69
C LEU A 147 12.77 0.90 -10.87
N PHE A 148 12.78 0.22 -12.02
CA PHE A 148 12.14 0.69 -13.24
C PHE A 148 11.52 -0.47 -14.00
N CYS A 149 10.32 -0.27 -14.52
CA CYS A 149 9.67 -1.27 -15.36
C CYS A 149 10.12 -1.11 -16.81
N ALA A 150 10.24 -2.20 -17.55
CA ALA A 150 10.61 -2.16 -18.97
C ALA A 150 9.67 -1.25 -19.79
N GLU A 151 8.37 -1.22 -19.49
CA GLU A 151 7.39 -0.34 -20.13
C GLU A 151 7.66 1.17 -19.92
N ASP A 152 8.44 1.55 -18.90
CA ASP A 152 8.75 2.95 -18.63
C ASP A 152 9.90 3.48 -19.52
N ALA A 153 10.68 2.59 -20.12
CA ALA A 153 11.82 2.96 -20.96
C ALA A 153 11.41 3.42 -22.38
N ALA A 154 10.16 3.17 -22.79
CA ALA A 154 9.64 3.51 -24.12
C ALA A 154 8.93 4.88 -24.19
N GLY A 155 9.37 5.85 -23.38
CA GLY A 155 8.88 7.23 -23.37
C GLY A 155 9.31 8.04 -24.60
#